data_AF-A0A1Z9LV35-F1
#
_entry.id   AF-A0A1Z9LV35-F1
#
_cell.length_a   1.000
_cell.length_b   1.000
_cell.length_c   1.000
_cell.angle_alpha   90.00
_cell.angle_beta   90.00
_cell.angle_gamma   90.00
#
_symmetry.space_group_name_H-M   'P 1'
#
loop_
_entity.id
_entity.type
_entity.pdbx_description
1 polymer ?
#
loop_
_entity_poly.entity_id
_entity_poly.type
_entity_poly.pdbx_seq_one_letter_code
_entity_poly.pdbx_strand_id
1 'polypeptide(L)' 'MLLNSKKFGLIIEKIVKEKRITYMDAVLNYCEDNNLDSGSIKTIINKSLKEKIQIEAEKLNLIEKTNSAKLPL' A
#
# COMPACT_ATOMS: atom_id res chain seq x y z
N MET A 1 1.13 21.56 6.80
CA MET A 1 -0.18 21.10 6.30
C MET A 1 -0.43 19.71 6.88
N LEU A 2 -1.42 19.53 7.77
CA LEU A 2 -1.69 18.24 8.40
C LEU A 2 -2.15 17.23 7.34
N LEU A 3 -1.33 16.20 7.11
CA LEU A 3 -1.64 15.13 6.16
C LEU A 3 -2.60 14.15 6.84
N ASN A 4 -3.89 14.43 6.72
CA ASN A 4 -4.92 13.57 7.31
C ASN A 4 -5.08 12.30 6.46
N SER A 5 -5.33 11.16 7.11
CA SER A 5 -5.46 9.84 6.44
C SER A 5 -6.46 9.80 5.29
N LYS A 6 -7.51 10.65 5.33
CA LYS A 6 -8.47 10.79 4.23
C LYS A 6 -7.85 11.42 2.97
N LYS A 7 -7.05 12.48 3.13
CA LYS A 7 -6.36 13.13 2.00
C LYS A 7 -5.30 12.20 1.43
N PHE A 8 -4.58 11.49 2.29
CA PHE A 8 -3.59 10.51 1.86
C PHE A 8 -4.22 9.44 0.94
N GLY A 9 -5.33 8.83 1.36
CA GLY A 9 -6.02 7.84 0.52
C GLY A 9 -6.42 8.37 -0.86
N LEU A 10 -6.91 9.61 -0.94
CA LEU A 10 -7.26 10.24 -2.23
C LEU A 10 -6.05 10.47 -3.13
N ILE A 11 -4.91 10.89 -2.55
CA ILE A 11 -3.68 11.11 -3.31
C ILE A 11 -3.17 9.78 -3.87
N ILE A 12 -3.13 8.72 -3.04
CA ILE A 12 -2.72 7.39 -3.49
C ILE A 12 -3.64 6.87 -4.60
N GLU A 13 -4.96 6.99 -4.45
CA GLU A 13 -5.90 6.58 -5.51
C GLU A 13 -5.70 7.35 -6.81
N LYS A 14 -5.33 8.62 -6.73
CA LYS A 14 -5.00 9.43 -7.91
C LYS A 14 -3.72 8.92 -8.58
N ILE A 15 -2.66 8.68 -7.82
CA ILE A 15 -1.38 8.15 -8.34
C ILE A 15 -1.59 6.77 -8.98
N VAL A 16 -2.34 5.87 -8.34
CA VAL A 16 -2.71 4.55 -8.88
C VAL A 16 -3.42 4.70 -10.23
N LYS A 17 -4.37 5.64 -10.37
CA LYS A 17 -5.09 5.87 -11.63
C LYS A 17 -4.23 6.52 -12.71
N GLU A 18 -3.41 7.50 -12.35
CA GLU A 18 -2.56 8.25 -13.29
C GLU A 18 -1.40 7.40 -13.80
N LYS A 19 -0.67 6.73 -12.91
CA LYS A 19 0.50 5.92 -13.26
C LYS A 19 0.15 4.45 -13.57
N ARG A 20 -1.10 4.01 -13.29
CA ARG A 20 -1.54 2.60 -13.39
C ARG A 20 -0.62 1.62 -12.66
N ILE A 21 -0.15 2.04 -11.49
CA ILE A 21 0.71 1.25 -10.60
C ILE A 21 -0.09 0.72 -9.41
N THR A 22 0.48 -0.24 -8.68
CA THR A 22 -0.18 -0.81 -7.51
C THR A 22 -0.31 0.19 -6.37
N TYR A 23 -1.24 -0.04 -5.42
CA TYR A 23 -1.32 0.82 -4.23
C TYR A 23 0.01 0.87 -3.45
N MET A 24 0.78 -0.22 -3.44
CA MET A 24 2.06 -0.25 -2.73
C MET A 24 3.09 0.65 -3.43
N ASP A 25 3.20 0.56 -4.74
CA ASP A 25 4.10 1.41 -5.53
C ASP A 25 3.70 2.88 -5.47
N ALA A 26 2.39 3.16 -5.45
CA ALA A 26 1.87 4.52 -5.29
C ALA A 26 2.23 5.11 -3.92
N VAL A 27 2.20 4.30 -2.86
CA VAL A 27 2.64 4.71 -1.52
C VAL A 27 4.14 4.99 -1.50
N LEU A 28 4.96 4.15 -2.13
CA LEU A 28 6.41 4.35 -2.23
C LEU A 28 6.76 5.59 -3.05
N ASN A 29 6.08 5.82 -4.18
CA ASN A 29 6.25 7.04 -4.97
C ASN A 29 5.94 8.29 -4.14
N TYR A 30 4.82 8.26 -3.41
CA TYR A 30 4.45 9.38 -2.54
C TYR A 30 5.48 9.58 -1.41
N CYS A 31 6.04 8.48 -0.89
CA CYS A 31 7.10 8.46 0.11
C CYS A 31 8.36 9.18 -0.41
N GLU A 32 8.82 8.83 -1.61
CA GLU A 32 9.97 9.46 -2.28
C GLU A 32 9.72 10.93 -2.57
N ASP A 33 8.58 11.27 -3.19
CA ASP A 33 8.25 12.64 -3.58
C ASP A 33 8.17 13.59 -2.38
N ASN A 34 7.73 13.08 -1.22
CA ASN A 34 7.56 13.88 0.00
C ASN A 34 8.70 13.69 1.02
N ASN A 35 9.74 12.91 0.68
CA ASN A 35 10.80 12.51 1.62
C ASN A 35 10.25 12.01 2.96
N LEU A 36 9.17 11.22 2.91
CA LEU A 36 8.57 10.61 4.08
C LEU A 36 9.32 9.33 4.43
N ASP A 37 9.34 8.99 5.71
CA ASP A 37 9.84 7.69 6.15
C ASP A 37 8.69 6.67 6.22
N SER A 38 9.00 5.41 5.93
CA SER A 38 8.07 4.28 6.06
C SER A 38 7.40 4.21 7.44
N GLY A 39 8.09 4.67 8.49
CA GLY A 39 7.53 4.78 9.84
C GLY A 39 6.40 5.80 9.95
N SER A 40 6.51 6.95 9.27
CA SER A 40 5.48 8.00 9.30
C SER A 40 4.24 7.62 8.49
N ILE A 41 4.44 6.87 7.40
CA ILE A 41 3.35 6.37 6.56
C ILE A 41 2.42 5.44 7.34
N LYS A 42 2.96 4.60 8.23
CA LYS A 42 2.17 3.67 9.06
C LYS A 42 1.09 4.38 9.89
N THR A 43 1.36 5.61 10.34
CA THR A 43 0.45 6.42 11.15
C THR A 43 -0.62 7.12 10.29
N ILE A 44 -0.34 7.33 9.00
CA ILE A 44 -1.19 8.06 8.06
C ILE A 44 -2.09 7.10 7.26
N ILE A 45 -1.63 5.88 7.00
CA ILE A 45 -2.43 4.83 6.34
C ILE A 45 -3.62 4.46 7.22
N ASN A 46 -4.84 4.63 6.69
CA ASN A 46 -6.05 4.15 7.34
C ASN A 46 -6.25 2.64 7.09
N LYS A 47 -7.12 2.01 7.88
CA LYS A 47 -7.47 0.59 7.76
C LYS A 47 -7.93 0.22 6.34
N SER A 48 -8.72 1.09 5.71
CA SER A 48 -9.25 0.87 4.37
C SER A 48 -8.16 0.78 3.30
N LEU A 49 -7.17 1.67 3.32
CA LEU A 49 -6.07 1.66 2.34
C LEU A 49 -5.17 0.44 2.56
N LYS A 50 -4.96 0.02 3.81
CA LYS A 50 -4.22 -1.22 4.12
C LYS A 50 -4.91 -2.45 3.53
N GLU A 51 -6.23 -2.57 3.67
CA GLU A 51 -7.01 -3.65 3.04
C GLU A 51 -6.89 -3.61 1.51
N LYS A 52 -6.95 -2.42 0.89
CA LYS A 52 -6.77 -2.29 -0.57
C LYS A 52 -5.39 -2.75 -1.03
N ILE A 53 -4.33 -2.36 -0.32
CA ILE A 53 -2.95 -2.79 -0.60
C ILE A 53 -2.85 -4.32 -0.49
N GLN A 54 -3.41 -4.90 0.57
CA GLN A 54 -3.39 -6.34 0.78
C GLN A 54 -4.15 -7.10 -0.32
N ILE A 55 -5.35 -6.66 -0.68
CA ILE A 55 -6.15 -7.27 -1.74
C ILE A 55 -5.42 -7.21 -3.09
N GLU A 56 -4.77 -6.10 -3.41
CA GLU A 56 -3.96 -6.01 -4.63
C GLU A 56 -2.73 -6.91 -4.60
N ALA A 57 -2.01 -6.94 -3.48
CA ALA A 57 -0.84 -7.79 -3.33
C ALA A 57 -1.20 -9.29 -3.38
N GLU A 58 -2.36 -9.68 -2.84
CA GLU A 58 -2.93 -11.03 -2.98
C GLU A 58 -3.33 -11.34 -4.43
N LYS A 59 -3.97 -10.40 -5.14
CA LYS A 59 -4.33 -10.56 -6.56
C LYS A 59 -3.11 -10.72 -7.47
N LEU A 60 -2.03 -10.01 -7.16
CA LEU A 60 -0.78 -10.08 -7.90
C LEU A 60 0.10 -11.26 -7.49
N ASN A 61 -0.35 -12.11 -6.56
CA ASN A 61 0.44 -13.20 -5.95
C ASN A 61 1.79 -12.73 -5.38
N LEU A 62 1.88 -11.46 -4.96
CA LEU A 62 3.09 -10.86 -4.35
C LEU A 62 3.26 -11.23 -2.88
N ILE A 63 2.17 -11.65 -2.24
CA ILE A 63 2.21 -12.26 -0.92
C ILE A 63 2.18 -13.76 -1.17
N GLU A 64 3.23 -14.47 -0.75
CA GLU A 64 3.14 -15.91 -0.61
C GLU A 64 1.92 -16.18 0.27
N LYS A 65 0.87 -16.78 -0.31
CA LYS A 65 -0.11 -17.48 0.51
C LYS A 65 0.75 -18.38 1.36
N THR A 66 0.80 -18.16 2.66
CA THR A 66 1.46 -19.05 3.61
C THR A 66 0.68 -20.36 3.70
N ASN A 67 0.39 -21.00 2.57
CA ASN A 67 0.62 -22.42 2.41
C ASN A 67 2.14 -22.58 2.21
N SER A 68 2.91 -22.29 3.26
CA SER A 68 4.07 -23.15 3.50
C SER A 68 3.47 -24.52 3.69
N ALA A 69 3.42 -25.27 2.59
CA ALA A 69 3.08 -26.65 2.52
C ALA A 69 3.83 -27.33 3.66
N LYS A 70 3.09 -27.73 4.71
CA LYS A 70 3.61 -28.78 5.58
C LYS A 70 3.94 -29.92 4.64
N LEU A 71 5.22 -30.27 4.56
CA LEU A 71 5.64 -31.51 3.93
C LEU A 71 4.71 -32.60 4.53
N PRO A 72 3.89 -33.30 3.73
CA PRO A 72 3.20 -34.46 4.26
C PRO A 72 4.28 -35.45 4.73
N LEU A 73 4.01 -36.03 5.90
CA LEU A 73 4.85 -36.86 6.78
C LEU A 73 5.98 -37.64 6.10
#